data_AF-A0A1J4K6K9-F1
#
_entry.id   AF-A0A1J4K6K9-F1
#
_cell.length_a   1.000
_cell.length_b   1.000
_cell.length_c   1.000
_cell.angle_alpha   90.00
_cell.angle_beta   90.00
_cell.angle_gamma   90.00
#
_symmetry.space_group_name_H-M   'P 1'
#
loop_
_entity.id
_entity.type
_entity.pdbx_description
1 polymer ?
#
loop_
_entity_poly.entity_id
_entity_poly.type
_entity_poly.pdbx_seq_one_letter_code
_entity_poly.pdbx_strand_id
1 'polypeptide(L)'
;MINKTLIFNSYEGDFSGRKPFLFLKIEFQWINFHNLENQMGDSVNIKKLKNPEGRSFLDELEQAEENLSKQDAKLFFRTVLSHFDSNISTRNGNAILKTILSLLQKSKIAQVFVDNDFASSLPLSSKNFASSAFAILLHLAKAYPAALTNDSLIDNLSDAIPRTPDKALVVIATFAQNTIAKKRSKNWNSDSDDDQISDSDSDGYNPRKSKKRSSRHRNNTDLDNDFEAEPLFDLLVKHAEIYANNDDLVPPFLSLLALLNDSSSEFRQKRGRKCAKIISLIMESAETPLLKKCYGSLKTYRRLAPSLTLIKRHLKSRALQSSVLSYLVLSPPLTVDSTFLEMLLTIANSDARGSYVLFQIAQKEENAEMLVEDAENLGWLKMSLPTAEDTLKLLLVVFQHKNLRDSVAHTPHFLRLLLAASKKTKDAGVLTVVCTMLRRVTFDRKISAEMKEIGFLATFFSRALDITENMAVHSGLLLADTLARVGFFSDFLEIAPKVCEIAQDGGPLSNVAAQLAVDLAVYPKCIRVLRKEGMESFFKRKLKDQKLKRTAQKFFELLEDGPD
;
A
#
# COMPACT_ATOMS: atom_id res chain seq x y z
N MET A 1 19.70 -26.03 22.61
CA MET A 1 20.41 -25.40 21.49
C MET A 1 19.64 -25.64 20.19
N ILE A 2 18.46 -25.03 20.03
CA ILE A 2 17.72 -24.92 18.77
C ILE A 2 16.94 -23.60 18.85
N ASN A 3 17.47 -22.55 18.21
CA ASN A 3 16.78 -21.29 18.00
C ASN A 3 15.99 -21.43 16.68
N LYS A 4 14.67 -21.64 16.76
CA LYS A 4 13.77 -21.48 15.61
C LYS A 4 13.24 -20.05 15.63
N THR A 5 13.97 -19.18 14.96
CA THR A 5 13.54 -17.82 14.60
C THR A 5 12.22 -17.91 13.84
N LEU A 6 11.18 -17.24 14.35
CA LEU A 6 9.97 -16.91 13.60
C LEU A 6 10.37 -15.98 12.44
N ILE A 7 10.54 -16.57 11.25
CA ILE A 7 10.74 -15.80 10.02
C ILE A 7 9.39 -15.23 9.61
N PHE A 8 9.22 -13.94 9.82
CA PHE A 8 8.25 -13.15 9.07
C PHE A 8 8.73 -13.11 7.62
N ASN A 9 8.03 -13.81 6.73
CA ASN A 9 8.23 -13.64 5.28
C ASN A 9 7.79 -12.22 4.91
N SER A 10 8.74 -11.29 4.88
CA SER A 10 8.60 -10.07 4.09
C SER A 10 8.68 -10.48 2.63
N TYR A 11 7.55 -10.38 1.92
CA TYR A 11 7.51 -10.38 0.47
C TYR A 11 8.41 -9.23 -0.04
N GLU A 12 9.64 -9.54 -0.44
CA GLU A 12 10.41 -8.72 -1.38
C GLU A 12 9.94 -9.15 -2.78
N GLY A 13 8.90 -8.47 -3.27
CA GLY A 13 8.41 -8.63 -4.62
C GLY A 13 9.32 -7.90 -5.59
N ASP A 14 10.22 -8.64 -6.20
CA ASP A 14 10.97 -8.20 -7.38
C ASP A 14 10.01 -8.12 -8.58
N PHE A 15 9.81 -6.92 -9.12
CA PHE A 15 8.98 -6.68 -10.29
C PHE A 15 9.76 -7.05 -11.56
N SER A 16 9.77 -8.33 -11.93
CA SER A 16 10.05 -8.73 -13.31
C SER A 16 9.13 -9.87 -13.72
N GLY A 17 8.30 -9.60 -14.73
CA GLY A 17 7.25 -10.49 -15.16
C GLY A 17 7.74 -11.75 -15.87
N ARG A 18 6.95 -12.82 -15.75
CA ARG A 18 6.43 -13.72 -16.81
C ARG A 18 5.93 -15.01 -16.15
N LYS A 19 4.69 -15.41 -16.46
CA LYS A 19 4.23 -16.80 -16.26
C LYS A 19 5.04 -17.71 -17.20
N PRO A 20 5.26 -18.98 -16.80
CA PRO A 20 4.47 -20.01 -17.47
C PRO A 20 3.92 -21.11 -16.56
N PHE A 21 2.88 -21.70 -17.13
CA PHE A 21 2.14 -22.92 -16.87
C PHE A 21 2.88 -24.19 -16.37
N LEU A 22 2.02 -25.06 -15.79
CA LEU A 22 1.94 -26.53 -15.89
C LEU A 22 2.61 -27.42 -14.83
N PHE A 23 1.72 -28.09 -14.08
CA PHE A 23 1.73 -29.48 -13.58
C PHE A 23 2.88 -29.96 -12.68
N LEU A 24 2.53 -30.36 -11.46
CA LEU A 24 2.91 -31.69 -10.99
C LEU A 24 1.82 -32.31 -10.09
N LYS A 25 1.42 -33.49 -10.57
CA LYS A 25 0.50 -34.47 -10.03
C LYS A 25 1.25 -35.22 -8.92
N ILE A 26 0.73 -35.23 -7.69
CA ILE A 26 1.23 -36.13 -6.64
C ILE A 26 0.16 -37.19 -6.39
N GLU A 27 0.54 -38.43 -6.70
CA GLU A 27 -0.19 -39.65 -6.45
C GLU A 27 -0.42 -39.84 -4.94
N PHE A 28 -1.69 -40.00 -4.55
CA PHE A 28 -2.03 -40.58 -3.26
C PHE A 28 -1.95 -42.10 -3.38
N GLN A 29 -1.00 -42.70 -2.66
CA GLN A 29 -1.03 -44.13 -2.35
C GLN A 29 -2.24 -44.41 -1.45
N TRP A 30 -3.17 -45.20 -1.98
CA TRP A 30 -4.23 -45.84 -1.22
C TRP A 30 -3.62 -46.94 -0.34
N ILE A 31 -3.56 -46.70 0.97
CA ILE A 31 -3.41 -47.77 1.95
C ILE A 31 -4.82 -48.26 2.29
N ASN A 32 -5.04 -49.55 2.07
CA ASN A 32 -6.23 -50.29 2.47
C ASN A 32 -6.59 -50.02 3.95
N PHE A 33 -7.79 -49.49 4.18
CA PHE A 33 -8.48 -49.52 5.47
C PHE A 33 -9.88 -50.10 5.27
N HIS A 34 -9.94 -51.43 5.17
CA HIS A 34 -11.15 -52.21 5.42
C HIS A 34 -10.75 -53.44 6.22
N ASN A 35 -10.53 -53.24 7.52
CA ASN A 35 -10.62 -54.24 8.57
C ASN A 35 -10.32 -53.56 9.91
N LEU A 36 -11.36 -53.05 10.59
CA LEU A 36 -11.42 -52.77 12.04
C LEU A 36 -12.82 -52.22 12.37
N GLU A 37 -13.86 -52.99 12.09
CA GLU A 37 -15.12 -52.88 12.81
C GLU A 37 -15.25 -54.15 13.66
N ASN A 38 -15.44 -53.98 14.97
CA ASN A 38 -15.51 -55.00 16.04
C ASN A 38 -14.24 -55.29 16.85
N GLN A 39 -13.51 -54.26 17.26
CA GLN A 39 -13.02 -54.23 18.64
C GLN A 39 -13.82 -53.17 19.39
N MET A 40 -14.69 -53.60 20.30
CA MET A 40 -15.18 -52.72 21.37
C MET A 40 -13.95 -52.33 22.19
N GLY A 41 -13.25 -51.28 21.77
CA GLY A 41 -12.16 -50.71 22.53
C GLY A 41 -12.70 -50.36 23.91
N ASP A 42 -12.02 -50.85 24.95
CA ASP A 42 -12.39 -50.56 26.32
C ASP A 42 -12.51 -49.04 26.49
N SER A 43 -13.69 -48.58 26.90
CA SER A 43 -13.94 -47.17 27.18
C SER A 43 -12.93 -46.67 28.22
N VAL A 44 -12.41 -45.46 28.03
CA VAL A 44 -11.44 -44.83 28.94
C VAL A 44 -11.93 -44.92 30.39
N ASN A 45 -11.14 -45.57 31.25
CA ASN A 45 -11.46 -45.78 32.64
C ASN A 45 -11.09 -44.55 33.48
N ILE A 46 -12.02 -43.59 33.53
CA ILE A 46 -11.89 -42.34 34.30
C ILE A 46 -11.54 -42.57 35.78
N LYS A 47 -11.89 -43.72 36.38
CA LYS A 47 -11.55 -44.01 37.79
C LYS A 47 -10.04 -44.10 38.00
N LYS A 48 -9.29 -44.68 37.06
CA LYS A 48 -7.83 -44.77 37.13
C LYS A 48 -7.18 -43.38 37.01
N LEU A 49 -7.83 -42.47 36.27
CA LEU A 49 -7.37 -41.09 36.12
C LEU A 49 -7.58 -40.22 37.37
N LYS A 50 -8.24 -40.71 38.43
CA LYS A 50 -8.42 -39.95 39.68
C LYS A 50 -7.18 -39.92 40.58
N ASN A 51 -6.23 -40.83 40.39
CA ASN A 51 -4.98 -40.85 41.15
C ASN A 51 -3.80 -40.58 40.21
N PRO A 52 -3.28 -39.34 40.14
CA PRO A 52 -2.20 -38.99 39.22
C PRO A 52 -0.90 -39.72 39.52
N GLU A 53 -0.71 -40.25 40.73
CA GLU A 53 0.48 -41.03 41.14
C GLU A 53 0.28 -42.55 41.01
N GLY A 54 -0.88 -42.99 40.51
CA GLY A 54 -1.17 -44.39 40.26
C GLY A 54 -0.31 -44.95 39.11
N ARG A 55 0.16 -46.21 39.24
CA ARG A 55 0.98 -46.86 38.20
C ARG A 55 0.31 -46.90 36.83
N SER A 56 -1.01 -47.05 36.78
CA SER A 56 -1.80 -47.13 35.55
C SER A 56 -2.25 -45.76 35.03
N PHE A 57 -1.84 -44.65 35.65
CA PHE A 57 -2.33 -43.32 35.29
C PHE A 57 -1.87 -42.92 33.88
N LEU A 58 -0.58 -43.10 33.58
CA LEU A 58 -0.01 -42.73 32.28
C LEU A 58 -0.53 -43.63 31.16
N ASP A 59 -0.65 -44.94 31.41
CA ASP A 59 -1.21 -45.89 30.44
C ASP A 59 -2.64 -45.51 30.05
N GLU A 60 -3.44 -45.07 31.03
CA GLU A 60 -4.82 -44.66 30.79
C GLU A 60 -4.92 -43.31 30.06
N LEU A 61 -3.96 -42.38 30.27
CA LEU A 61 -3.87 -41.16 29.46
C LEU A 61 -3.55 -41.47 28.00
N GLU A 62 -2.65 -42.43 27.75
CA GLU A 62 -2.31 -42.87 26.39
C GLU A 62 -3.51 -43.54 25.71
N GLN A 63 -4.22 -44.43 26.42
CA GLN A 63 -5.46 -45.04 25.93
C GLN A 63 -6.55 -44.01 25.62
N ALA A 64 -6.61 -42.90 26.36
CA ALA A 64 -7.56 -41.83 26.08
C ALA A 64 -7.32 -41.17 24.72
N GLU A 65 -6.07 -41.05 24.26
CA GLU A 65 -5.77 -40.46 22.95
C GLU A 65 -6.44 -41.22 21.81
N GLU A 66 -6.59 -42.54 21.92
CA GLU A 66 -7.22 -43.39 20.92
C GLU A 66 -8.74 -43.49 21.13
N ASN A 67 -9.16 -43.78 22.36
CA ASN A 67 -10.48 -44.32 22.67
C ASN A 67 -11.45 -43.33 23.33
N LEU A 68 -11.05 -42.07 23.60
CA LEU A 68 -11.93 -41.12 24.26
C LEU A 68 -13.15 -40.75 23.40
N SER A 69 -14.34 -41.09 23.90
CA SER A 69 -15.62 -40.76 23.27
C SER A 69 -16.04 -39.31 23.52
N LYS A 70 -16.93 -38.76 22.68
CA LYS A 70 -17.51 -37.42 22.90
C LYS A 70 -18.27 -37.33 24.23
N GLN A 71 -18.91 -38.42 24.65
CA GLN A 71 -19.72 -38.46 25.87
C GLN A 71 -18.84 -38.42 27.12
N ASP A 72 -17.70 -39.10 27.10
CA ASP A 72 -16.78 -39.16 28.23
C ASP A 72 -15.83 -37.96 28.31
N ALA A 73 -15.62 -37.25 27.20
CA ALA A 73 -14.67 -36.15 27.09
C ALA A 73 -14.86 -35.06 28.17
N LYS A 74 -16.10 -34.70 28.50
CA LYS A 74 -16.38 -33.70 29.54
C LYS A 74 -15.89 -34.16 30.91
N LEU A 75 -16.16 -35.41 31.27
CA LEU A 75 -15.75 -35.97 32.55
C LEU A 75 -14.24 -36.19 32.58
N PHE A 76 -13.65 -36.61 31.47
CA PHE A 76 -12.20 -36.73 31.30
C PHE A 76 -11.50 -35.41 31.57
N PHE A 77 -11.82 -34.34 30.84
CA PHE A 77 -11.16 -33.04 30.99
C PHE A 77 -11.31 -32.48 32.40
N ARG A 78 -12.52 -32.55 32.98
CA ARG A 78 -12.76 -32.14 34.37
C ARG A 78 -11.87 -32.90 35.35
N THR A 79 -11.75 -34.22 35.18
CA THR A 79 -10.95 -35.08 36.08
C THR A 79 -9.48 -34.74 35.97
N VAL A 80 -8.92 -34.70 34.76
CA VAL A 80 -7.48 -34.51 34.59
C VAL A 80 -7.03 -33.08 34.90
N LEU A 81 -7.86 -32.06 34.60
CA LEU A 81 -7.54 -30.67 34.92
C LEU A 81 -7.64 -30.37 36.42
N SER A 82 -8.53 -31.04 37.15
CA SER A 82 -8.65 -30.86 38.61
C SER A 82 -7.38 -31.25 39.39
N HIS A 83 -6.49 -32.04 38.79
CA HIS A 83 -5.22 -32.39 39.43
C HIS A 83 -4.26 -31.20 39.53
N PHE A 84 -4.43 -30.16 38.72
CA PHE A 84 -3.61 -28.95 38.81
C PHE A 84 -3.95 -28.07 40.02
N ASP A 85 -5.11 -28.29 40.64
CA ASP A 85 -5.47 -27.68 41.93
C ASP A 85 -4.71 -28.36 43.10
N SER A 86 -4.07 -29.51 42.82
CA SER A 86 -3.28 -30.29 43.76
C SER A 86 -1.79 -30.31 43.38
N ASN A 87 -0.93 -30.79 44.28
CA ASN A 87 0.50 -30.91 44.00
C ASN A 87 0.79 -32.13 43.10
N ILE A 88 0.53 -31.98 41.80
CA ILE A 88 0.84 -33.00 40.79
C ILE A 88 2.31 -32.94 40.37
N SER A 89 2.94 -34.11 40.17
CA SER A 89 4.31 -34.18 39.69
C SER A 89 4.46 -33.53 38.30
N THR A 90 5.61 -32.89 38.04
CA THR A 90 5.89 -32.23 36.75
C THR A 90 5.76 -33.19 35.56
N ARG A 91 6.12 -34.47 35.75
CA ARG A 91 6.01 -35.51 34.73
C ARG A 91 4.54 -35.77 34.38
N ASN A 92 3.71 -36.04 35.39
CA ASN A 92 2.31 -36.40 35.18
C ASN A 92 1.49 -35.21 34.68
N GLY A 93 1.73 -34.00 35.20
CA GLY A 93 1.08 -32.79 34.71
C GLY A 93 1.40 -32.48 33.24
N ASN A 94 2.65 -32.65 32.80
CA ASN A 94 2.99 -32.49 31.39
C ASN A 94 2.42 -33.60 30.50
N ALA A 95 2.30 -34.83 30.99
CA ALA A 95 1.61 -35.90 30.28
C ALA A 95 0.14 -35.55 30.04
N ILE A 96 -0.56 -35.05 31.08
CA ILE A 96 -1.95 -34.57 30.96
C ILE A 96 -2.07 -33.51 29.85
N LEU A 97 -1.23 -32.46 29.88
CA LEU A 97 -1.33 -31.37 28.91
C LEU A 97 -0.99 -31.82 27.49
N LYS A 98 -0.05 -32.75 27.33
CA LYS A 98 0.27 -33.36 26.03
C LYS A 98 -0.93 -34.15 25.49
N THR A 99 -1.54 -34.98 26.31
CA THR A 99 -2.73 -35.76 25.95
C THR A 99 -3.90 -34.86 25.60
N ILE A 100 -4.15 -33.78 26.36
CA ILE A 100 -5.16 -32.78 26.01
C ILE A 100 -4.86 -32.19 24.62
N LEU A 101 -3.63 -31.74 24.36
CA LEU A 101 -3.26 -31.17 23.06
C LEU A 101 -3.50 -32.16 21.89
N SER A 102 -3.17 -33.44 22.09
CA SER A 102 -3.43 -34.52 21.12
C SER A 102 -4.93 -34.67 20.86
N LEU A 103 -5.74 -34.75 21.92
CA LEU A 103 -7.19 -34.86 21.85
C LEU A 103 -7.87 -33.68 21.16
N LEU A 104 -7.35 -32.46 21.31
CA LEU A 104 -7.90 -31.27 20.65
C LEU A 104 -7.70 -31.26 19.12
N GLN A 105 -6.93 -32.19 18.56
CA GLN A 105 -6.86 -32.41 17.12
C GLN A 105 -8.14 -33.08 16.58
N LYS A 106 -8.89 -33.79 17.43
CA LYS A 106 -10.18 -34.41 17.10
C LYS A 106 -11.31 -33.38 17.27
N SER A 107 -11.89 -32.91 16.15
CA SER A 107 -12.87 -31.81 16.16
C SER A 107 -14.05 -31.99 17.12
N LYS A 108 -14.63 -33.21 17.18
CA LYS A 108 -15.74 -33.53 18.08
C LYS A 108 -15.36 -33.40 19.57
N ILE A 109 -14.13 -33.75 19.92
CA ILE A 109 -13.62 -33.69 21.30
C ILE A 109 -13.22 -32.25 21.64
N ALA A 110 -12.58 -31.55 20.71
CA ALA A 110 -12.24 -30.15 20.87
C ALA A 110 -13.47 -29.27 21.11
N GLN A 111 -14.59 -29.53 20.42
CA GLN A 111 -15.84 -28.80 20.68
C GLN A 111 -16.33 -28.98 22.12
N VAL A 112 -16.25 -30.20 22.68
CA VAL A 112 -16.58 -30.43 24.10
C VAL A 112 -15.65 -29.64 25.01
N PHE A 113 -14.37 -29.51 24.63
CA PHE A 113 -13.41 -28.70 25.39
C PHE A 113 -13.81 -27.22 25.43
N VAL A 114 -14.19 -26.66 24.28
CA VAL A 114 -14.61 -25.27 24.11
C VAL A 114 -15.95 -24.99 24.79
N ASP A 115 -16.97 -25.83 24.55
CA ASP A 115 -18.33 -25.66 25.07
C ASP A 115 -18.42 -25.68 26.60
N ASN A 116 -17.43 -26.27 27.27
CA ASN A 116 -17.38 -26.40 28.72
C ASN A 116 -16.29 -25.51 29.36
N ASP A 117 -15.71 -24.59 28.59
CA ASP A 117 -14.72 -23.60 29.06
C ASP A 117 -13.52 -24.20 29.81
N PHE A 118 -13.07 -25.38 29.40
CA PHE A 118 -11.93 -26.03 30.07
C PHE A 118 -10.60 -25.30 29.84
N ALA A 119 -10.55 -24.34 28.91
CA ALA A 119 -9.40 -23.49 28.71
C ALA A 119 -9.08 -22.65 29.96
N SER A 120 -10.12 -22.18 30.68
CA SER A 120 -9.99 -21.42 31.92
C SER A 120 -9.36 -22.23 33.06
N SER A 121 -9.45 -23.56 33.04
CA SER A 121 -8.82 -24.44 34.05
C SER A 121 -7.37 -24.82 33.73
N LEU A 122 -6.76 -24.26 32.68
CA LEU A 122 -5.37 -24.55 32.34
C LEU A 122 -4.41 -23.92 33.38
N PRO A 123 -3.33 -24.62 33.76
CA PRO A 123 -2.39 -24.17 34.80
C PRO A 123 -1.39 -23.11 34.29
N LEU A 124 -1.89 -22.01 33.72
CA LEU A 124 -1.07 -20.92 33.17
C LEU A 124 -0.18 -20.27 34.22
N SER A 125 -0.61 -20.33 35.49
CA SER A 125 0.15 -19.82 36.62
C SER A 125 1.30 -20.72 37.10
N SER A 126 1.35 -21.98 36.68
CA SER A 126 2.43 -22.87 37.09
C SER A 126 3.63 -22.76 36.16
N LYS A 127 4.80 -22.37 36.69
CA LYS A 127 6.05 -22.26 35.92
C LYS A 127 6.41 -23.58 35.20
N ASN A 128 6.10 -24.72 35.82
CA ASN A 128 6.42 -26.05 35.29
C ASN A 128 5.49 -26.48 34.15
N PHE A 129 4.31 -25.87 34.03
CA PHE A 129 3.26 -26.28 33.11
C PHE A 129 2.87 -25.21 32.09
N ALA A 130 3.22 -23.94 32.34
CA ALA A 130 2.87 -22.81 31.50
C ALA A 130 3.22 -23.05 30.03
N SER A 131 4.41 -23.58 29.74
CA SER A 131 4.82 -23.87 28.35
C SER A 131 3.83 -24.77 27.61
N SER A 132 3.42 -25.87 28.24
CA SER A 132 2.51 -26.87 27.65
C SER A 132 1.08 -26.33 27.60
N ALA A 133 0.67 -25.56 28.60
CA ALA A 133 -0.63 -24.88 28.61
C ALA A 133 -0.75 -23.83 27.48
N PHE A 134 0.30 -23.04 27.24
CA PHE A 134 0.32 -22.10 26.11
C PHE A 134 0.30 -22.79 24.74
N ALA A 135 0.84 -24.01 24.62
CA ALA A 135 0.72 -24.79 23.38
C ALA A 135 -0.73 -25.18 23.09
N ILE A 136 -1.50 -25.52 24.13
CA ILE A 136 -2.95 -25.73 24.02
C ILE A 136 -3.67 -24.44 23.61
N LEU A 137 -3.39 -23.32 24.28
CA LEU A 137 -4.00 -22.03 23.92
C LEU A 137 -3.67 -21.61 22.48
N LEU A 138 -2.45 -21.88 22.02
CA LEU A 138 -2.05 -21.61 20.64
C LEU A 138 -2.83 -22.46 19.63
N HIS A 139 -3.09 -23.74 19.94
CA HIS A 139 -3.95 -24.58 19.12
C HIS A 139 -5.39 -24.05 19.09
N LEU A 140 -5.93 -23.65 20.23
CA LEU A 140 -7.25 -23.03 20.33
C LEU A 140 -7.32 -21.72 19.54
N ALA A 141 -6.32 -20.84 19.62
CA ALA A 141 -6.22 -19.61 18.83
C ALA A 141 -6.31 -19.86 17.31
N LYS A 142 -5.81 -21.03 16.85
CA LYS A 142 -5.83 -21.46 15.45
C LYS A 142 -7.18 -22.00 15.01
N ALA A 143 -7.67 -23.00 15.73
CA ALA A 143 -8.83 -23.76 15.30
C ALA A 143 -10.16 -23.19 15.87
N TYR A 144 -10.14 -22.72 17.11
CA TYR A 144 -11.33 -22.35 17.89
C TYR A 144 -11.14 -20.99 18.60
N PRO A 145 -10.98 -19.87 17.87
CA PRO A 145 -10.69 -18.57 18.47
C PRO A 145 -11.71 -18.13 19.52
N ALA A 146 -13.00 -18.47 19.37
CA ALA A 146 -14.04 -18.17 20.35
C ALA A 146 -13.79 -18.78 21.74
N ALA A 147 -12.93 -19.80 21.86
CA ALA A 147 -12.53 -20.34 23.16
C ALA A 147 -11.63 -19.39 23.97
N LEU A 148 -11.10 -18.33 23.35
CA LEU A 148 -10.19 -17.37 23.97
C LEU A 148 -10.86 -16.06 24.41
N THR A 149 -12.18 -15.96 24.28
CA THR A 149 -12.94 -14.74 24.62
C THR A 149 -13.57 -14.79 26.02
N ASN A 150 -13.38 -15.89 26.75
CA ASN A 150 -13.91 -16.06 28.10
C ASN A 150 -13.16 -15.18 29.13
N ASP A 151 -13.90 -14.46 29.97
CA ASP A 151 -13.35 -13.54 30.98
C ASP A 151 -12.40 -14.23 31.98
N SER A 152 -12.75 -15.43 32.47
CA SER A 152 -11.91 -16.18 33.42
C SER A 152 -10.56 -16.57 32.80
N LEU A 153 -10.57 -17.00 31.54
CA LEU A 153 -9.34 -17.29 30.83
C LEU A 153 -8.51 -16.02 30.59
N ILE A 154 -9.16 -14.89 30.28
CA ILE A 154 -8.49 -13.61 30.06
C ILE A 154 -7.81 -13.12 31.34
N ASP A 155 -8.44 -13.30 32.51
CA ASP A 155 -7.83 -13.02 33.81
C ASP A 155 -6.61 -13.93 34.06
N ASN A 156 -6.76 -15.24 33.86
CA ASN A 156 -5.66 -16.19 34.00
C ASN A 156 -4.49 -15.89 33.05
N LEU A 157 -4.80 -15.45 31.83
CA LEU A 157 -3.80 -15.02 30.86
C LEU A 157 -3.13 -13.71 31.27
N SER A 158 -3.91 -12.75 31.82
CA SER A 158 -3.40 -11.50 32.39
C SER A 158 -2.33 -11.78 33.44
N ASP A 159 -2.58 -12.72 34.33
CA ASP A 159 -1.64 -13.11 35.39
C ASP A 159 -0.44 -13.89 34.86
N ALA A 160 -0.58 -14.59 33.73
CA ALA A 160 0.48 -15.37 33.11
C ALA A 160 1.46 -14.53 32.29
N ILE A 161 1.01 -13.42 31.68
CA ILE A 161 1.82 -12.57 30.80
C ILE A 161 3.16 -12.13 31.43
N PRO A 162 3.22 -11.65 32.69
CA PRO A 162 4.50 -11.26 33.30
C PRO A 162 5.55 -12.38 33.37
N ARG A 163 5.12 -13.65 33.36
CA ARG A 163 6.01 -14.82 33.51
C ARG A 163 6.44 -15.41 32.17
N THR A 164 5.56 -15.36 31.17
CA THR A 164 5.80 -15.93 29.83
C THR A 164 5.25 -15.01 28.74
N PRO A 165 5.79 -13.78 28.62
CA PRO A 165 5.24 -12.77 27.72
C PRO A 165 5.38 -13.17 26.24
N ASP A 166 6.47 -13.85 25.88
CA ASP A 166 6.73 -14.35 24.53
C ASP A 166 5.61 -15.27 24.01
N LYS A 167 5.21 -16.26 24.82
CA LYS A 167 4.16 -17.23 24.45
C LYS A 167 2.79 -16.58 24.41
N ALA A 168 2.49 -15.72 25.38
CA ALA A 168 1.24 -14.98 25.39
C ALA A 168 1.10 -14.10 24.14
N LEU A 169 2.17 -13.40 23.76
CA LEU A 169 2.17 -12.58 22.55
C LEU A 169 1.91 -13.42 21.28
N VAL A 170 2.52 -14.61 21.17
CA VAL A 170 2.28 -15.53 20.03
C VAL A 170 0.83 -16.01 19.98
N VAL A 171 0.23 -16.35 21.13
CA VAL A 171 -1.19 -16.75 21.19
C VAL A 171 -2.10 -15.61 20.74
N ILE A 172 -1.91 -14.40 21.29
CA ILE A 172 -2.75 -13.23 20.93
C ILE A 172 -2.56 -12.85 19.46
N ALA A 173 -1.32 -12.89 18.95
CA ALA A 173 -1.03 -12.63 17.54
C ALA A 173 -1.73 -13.64 16.61
N THR A 174 -1.68 -14.91 16.96
CA THR A 174 -2.32 -15.98 16.19
C THR A 174 -3.85 -15.82 16.20
N PHE A 175 -4.42 -15.51 17.36
CA PHE A 175 -5.84 -15.21 17.48
C PHE A 175 -6.24 -13.99 16.62
N ALA A 176 -5.47 -12.91 16.66
CA ALA A 176 -5.70 -11.71 15.83
C ALA A 176 -5.69 -12.05 14.33
N GLN A 177 -4.70 -12.80 13.86
CA GLN A 177 -4.60 -13.17 12.45
C GLN A 177 -5.80 -14.02 11.98
N ASN A 178 -6.22 -15.01 12.77
CA ASN A 178 -7.35 -15.86 12.41
C ASN A 178 -8.68 -15.12 12.44
N THR A 179 -8.89 -14.24 13.42
CA THR A 179 -10.11 -13.41 13.46
C THR A 179 -10.18 -12.46 12.27
N ILE A 180 -9.07 -11.83 11.89
CA ILE A 180 -8.99 -10.97 10.69
C ILE A 180 -9.25 -11.78 9.41
N ALA A 181 -8.65 -12.97 9.28
CA ALA A 181 -8.84 -13.84 8.11
C ALA A 181 -10.30 -14.27 7.94
N LYS A 182 -10.97 -14.69 9.03
CA LYS A 182 -12.40 -15.06 9.03
C LYS A 182 -13.30 -13.88 8.67
N LYS A 183 -13.00 -12.66 9.13
CA LYS A 183 -13.77 -11.45 8.74
C LYS A 183 -13.67 -11.18 7.24
N ARG A 184 -12.46 -11.32 6.66
CA ARG A 184 -12.26 -11.14 5.20
C ARG A 184 -13.01 -12.18 4.37
N SER A 185 -13.07 -13.44 4.81
CA SER A 185 -13.80 -14.48 4.07
C SER A 185 -15.32 -14.29 4.13
N LYS A 186 -15.87 -13.79 5.25
CA LYS A 186 -17.31 -13.48 5.35
C LYS A 186 -17.71 -12.35 4.39
N ASN A 187 -16.93 -11.26 4.34
CA ASN A 187 -17.24 -10.11 3.48
C ASN A 187 -17.18 -10.44 1.98
N TRP A 188 -16.31 -11.36 1.56
CA TRP A 188 -16.23 -11.75 0.14
C TRP A 188 -17.52 -12.44 -0.34
N ASN A 189 -18.15 -13.22 0.53
CA ASN A 189 -19.36 -13.97 0.17
C ASN A 189 -20.61 -13.07 0.11
N SER A 190 -20.64 -11.93 0.82
CA SER A 190 -21.79 -11.02 0.77
C SER A 190 -21.86 -10.16 -0.49
N ASP A 191 -20.72 -9.89 -1.15
CA ASP A 191 -20.68 -9.04 -2.35
C ASP A 191 -20.94 -9.83 -3.65
N SER A 192 -21.02 -11.16 -3.58
CA SER A 192 -21.13 -12.04 -4.76
C SER A 192 -22.58 -12.28 -5.22
N ASP A 193 -23.58 -11.98 -4.40
CA ASP A 193 -24.99 -12.37 -4.64
C ASP A 193 -25.84 -11.24 -5.27
N ASP A 194 -25.31 -10.03 -5.44
CA ASP A 194 -26.05 -8.87 -5.99
C ASP A 194 -25.90 -8.69 -7.52
N ASP A 195 -25.16 -9.56 -8.23
CA ASP A 195 -24.95 -9.47 -9.69
C ASP A 195 -25.84 -10.40 -10.54
N GLN A 196 -26.84 -11.08 -9.96
CA GLN A 196 -27.91 -11.72 -10.74
C GLN A 196 -29.05 -10.74 -11.02
N ILE A 197 -28.78 -9.74 -11.86
CA ILE A 197 -29.83 -9.04 -12.61
C ILE A 197 -30.31 -10.00 -13.70
N SER A 198 -31.58 -10.38 -13.58
CA SER A 198 -32.36 -11.12 -14.55
C SER A 198 -32.33 -10.43 -15.93
N ASP A 199 -31.76 -11.12 -16.92
CA ASP A 199 -32.13 -10.93 -18.32
C ASP A 199 -33.58 -11.41 -18.49
N SER A 200 -34.51 -10.47 -18.55
CA SER A 200 -35.82 -10.67 -19.13
C SER A 200 -36.19 -9.46 -19.98
N ASP A 201 -36.06 -9.66 -21.29
CA ASP A 201 -36.85 -9.15 -22.41
C ASP A 201 -37.09 -7.64 -22.60
N SER A 202 -36.54 -7.18 -23.73
CA SER A 202 -37.13 -6.31 -24.75
C SER A 202 -38.49 -5.68 -24.45
N ASP A 203 -38.54 -4.35 -24.35
CA ASP A 203 -39.09 -3.46 -25.39
C ASP A 203 -39.34 -2.03 -24.85
N GLY A 204 -39.13 -1.04 -25.72
CA GLY A 204 -39.84 0.24 -25.63
C GLY A 204 -39.13 1.36 -24.86
N TYR A 205 -38.32 2.12 -25.59
CA TYR A 205 -37.83 3.44 -25.20
C TYR A 205 -39.00 4.42 -24.99
N ASN A 206 -39.16 4.97 -23.78
CA ASN A 206 -40.08 6.10 -23.52
C ASN A 206 -39.55 7.01 -22.39
N PRO A 207 -39.13 8.26 -22.67
CA PRO A 207 -38.64 9.16 -21.65
C PRO A 207 -39.75 10.13 -21.25
N ARG A 208 -40.35 9.93 -20.06
CA ARG A 208 -40.91 10.97 -19.17
C ARG A 208 -41.71 10.31 -18.05
N LYS A 209 -41.17 10.31 -16.83
CA LYS A 209 -41.89 10.68 -15.59
C LYS A 209 -40.98 10.55 -14.36
N SER A 210 -40.86 11.68 -13.67
CA SER A 210 -40.38 11.84 -12.30
C SER A 210 -41.08 10.88 -11.33
N LYS A 211 -40.31 10.13 -10.54
CA LYS A 211 -40.84 9.42 -9.36
C LYS A 211 -39.84 9.35 -8.20
N LYS A 212 -40.36 9.79 -7.05
CA LYS A 212 -39.93 9.69 -5.65
C LYS A 212 -38.88 8.59 -5.38
N ARG A 213 -37.72 9.02 -4.88
CA ARG A 213 -36.75 8.16 -4.19
C ARG A 213 -37.34 7.71 -2.86
N SER A 214 -37.73 6.44 -2.79
CA SER A 214 -38.08 5.72 -1.57
C SER A 214 -36.81 5.33 -0.83
N SER A 215 -36.60 5.88 0.37
CA SER A 215 -35.52 5.51 1.27
C SER A 215 -35.78 4.10 1.85
N ARG A 216 -35.17 3.07 1.27
CA ARG A 216 -34.99 1.78 1.96
C ARG A 216 -33.81 1.92 2.92
N HIS A 217 -34.11 2.24 4.18
CA HIS A 217 -33.23 1.90 5.30
C HIS A 217 -33.24 0.37 5.44
N ARG A 218 -32.23 -0.30 4.89
CA ARG A 218 -31.87 -1.65 5.35
C ARG A 218 -31.18 -1.48 6.69
N ASN A 219 -31.86 -1.87 7.77
CA ASN A 219 -31.25 -2.01 9.09
C ASN A 219 -30.25 -3.18 9.00
N ASN A 220 -28.97 -2.84 8.89
CA ASN A 220 -27.85 -3.76 8.79
C ASN A 220 -27.12 -3.85 10.15
N THR A 221 -27.87 -3.91 11.25
CA THR A 221 -27.34 -3.78 12.63
C THR A 221 -26.94 -5.10 13.28
N ASP A 222 -27.26 -6.25 12.68
CA ASP A 222 -27.05 -7.56 13.34
C ASP A 222 -25.74 -8.26 12.93
N LEU A 223 -24.98 -7.70 11.99
CA LEU A 223 -23.65 -8.22 11.61
C LEU A 223 -22.48 -7.55 12.37
N ASP A 224 -22.77 -6.54 13.19
CA ASP A 224 -21.74 -5.77 13.93
C ASP A 224 -21.50 -6.26 15.37
N ASN A 225 -22.29 -7.22 15.89
CA ASN A 225 -22.14 -7.74 17.25
C ASN A 225 -21.01 -8.77 17.45
N ASP A 226 -20.17 -9.03 16.43
CA ASP A 226 -19.12 -10.07 16.43
C ASP A 226 -17.83 -9.68 17.21
N PHE A 227 -17.92 -8.82 18.23
CA PHE A 227 -16.76 -8.27 18.95
C PHE A 227 -16.51 -8.85 20.36
N GLU A 228 -16.71 -10.15 20.52
CA GLU A 228 -16.28 -10.89 21.73
C GLU A 228 -14.74 -10.91 21.94
N ALA A 229 -13.95 -10.47 20.96
CA ALA A 229 -12.48 -10.49 20.98
C ALA A 229 -11.81 -9.35 21.78
N GLU A 230 -12.58 -8.37 22.24
CA GLU A 230 -12.05 -7.12 22.80
C GLU A 230 -11.17 -7.27 24.05
N PRO A 231 -11.57 -8.05 25.08
CA PRO A 231 -10.84 -8.01 26.35
C PRO A 231 -9.47 -8.69 26.24
N LEU A 232 -9.31 -9.64 25.29
CA LEU A 232 -8.03 -10.27 25.01
C LEU A 232 -7.01 -9.26 24.44
N PHE A 233 -7.46 -8.33 23.58
CA PHE A 233 -6.58 -7.30 23.05
C PHE A 233 -6.28 -6.18 24.06
N ASP A 234 -7.12 -6.00 25.09
CA ASP A 234 -6.80 -5.10 26.21
C ASP A 234 -5.58 -5.56 26.99
N LEU A 235 -5.33 -6.87 27.05
CA LEU A 235 -4.12 -7.42 27.69
C LEU A 235 -2.83 -6.88 27.06
N LEU A 236 -2.79 -6.69 25.73
CA LEU A 236 -1.63 -6.14 25.04
C LEU A 236 -1.30 -4.71 25.49
N VAL A 237 -2.33 -3.90 25.71
CA VAL A 237 -2.18 -2.50 26.12
C VAL A 237 -1.92 -2.41 27.63
N LYS A 238 -2.61 -3.25 28.43
CA LYS A 238 -2.44 -3.33 29.89
C LYS A 238 -1.01 -3.74 30.26
N HIS A 239 -0.45 -4.69 29.55
CA HIS A 239 0.90 -5.25 29.80
C HIS A 239 1.97 -4.71 28.85
N ALA A 240 1.73 -3.56 28.23
CA ALA A 240 2.64 -2.98 27.22
C ALA A 240 4.07 -2.80 27.74
N GLU A 241 4.25 -2.43 29.01
CA GLU A 241 5.56 -2.25 29.64
C GLU A 241 6.41 -3.53 29.65
N ILE A 242 5.78 -4.68 29.87
CA ILE A 242 6.48 -5.98 29.89
C ILE A 242 7.07 -6.29 28.51
N TYR A 243 6.31 -6.00 27.45
CA TYR A 243 6.78 -6.17 26.08
C TYR A 243 7.81 -5.11 25.69
N ALA A 244 7.61 -3.86 26.13
CA ALA A 244 8.48 -2.73 25.84
C ALA A 244 9.88 -2.86 26.48
N ASN A 245 9.97 -3.50 27.65
CA ASN A 245 11.22 -3.70 28.38
C ASN A 245 12.04 -4.91 27.92
N ASN A 246 11.58 -5.62 26.88
CA ASN A 246 12.28 -6.77 26.31
C ASN A 246 12.51 -6.57 24.80
N ASP A 247 13.75 -6.23 24.45
CA ASP A 247 14.19 -5.94 23.08
C ASP A 247 13.82 -7.02 22.04
N ASP A 248 13.76 -8.29 22.45
CA ASP A 248 13.39 -9.39 21.55
C ASP A 248 11.88 -9.47 21.30
N LEU A 249 11.07 -8.93 22.20
CA LEU A 249 9.61 -8.92 22.12
C LEU A 249 9.05 -7.64 21.48
N VAL A 250 9.80 -6.54 21.53
CA VAL A 250 9.38 -5.26 20.94
C VAL A 250 8.98 -5.40 19.46
N PRO A 251 9.77 -5.99 18.55
CA PRO A 251 9.39 -6.09 17.13
C PRO A 251 8.08 -6.85 16.86
N PRO A 252 7.87 -8.09 17.36
CA PRO A 252 6.60 -8.79 17.16
C PRO A 252 5.43 -8.08 17.87
N PHE A 253 5.67 -7.43 19.01
CA PHE A 253 4.66 -6.66 19.72
C PHE A 253 4.19 -5.45 18.89
N LEU A 254 5.12 -4.65 18.36
CA LEU A 254 4.78 -3.52 17.49
C LEU A 254 4.10 -3.96 16.21
N SER A 255 4.54 -5.07 15.61
CA SER A 255 3.90 -5.67 14.43
C SER A 255 2.43 -6.02 14.70
N LEU A 256 2.14 -6.59 15.88
CA LEU A 256 0.78 -6.95 16.28
C LEU A 256 -0.09 -5.72 16.52
N LEU A 257 0.42 -4.72 17.25
CA LEU A 257 -0.32 -3.46 17.48
C LEU A 257 -0.67 -2.77 16.16
N ALA A 258 0.27 -2.75 15.22
CA ALA A 258 0.10 -2.15 13.90
C ALA A 258 -0.90 -2.94 13.04
N LEU A 259 -0.83 -4.28 13.04
CA LEU A 259 -1.81 -5.17 12.40
C LEU A 259 -3.24 -4.91 12.90
N LEU A 260 -3.41 -4.85 14.23
CA LEU A 260 -4.71 -4.63 14.85
C LEU A 260 -5.26 -3.23 14.53
N ASN A 261 -4.42 -2.20 14.54
CA ASN A 261 -4.82 -0.84 14.15
C ASN A 261 -5.22 -0.77 12.68
N ASP A 262 -4.54 -1.48 11.79
CA ASP A 262 -4.88 -1.48 10.36
C ASP A 262 -6.16 -2.26 10.05
N SER A 263 -6.34 -3.41 10.70
CA SER A 263 -7.38 -4.38 10.35
C SER A 263 -8.67 -4.24 11.15
N SER A 264 -8.66 -3.55 12.30
CA SER A 264 -9.84 -3.37 13.16
C SER A 264 -10.08 -1.88 13.46
N SER A 265 -11.16 -1.32 12.90
CA SER A 265 -11.59 0.06 13.14
C SER A 265 -11.94 0.32 14.61
N GLU A 266 -12.60 -0.64 15.26
CA GLU A 266 -12.98 -0.55 16.67
C GLU A 266 -11.76 -0.57 17.60
N PHE A 267 -10.83 -1.51 17.39
CA PHE A 267 -9.57 -1.54 18.15
C PHE A 267 -8.84 -0.20 18.01
N ARG A 268 -8.76 0.33 16.79
CA ARG A 268 -8.17 1.65 16.51
C ARG A 268 -8.89 2.78 17.25
N GLN A 269 -10.21 2.80 17.25
CA GLN A 269 -11.01 3.84 17.90
C GLN A 269 -10.80 3.82 19.43
N LYS A 270 -10.85 2.64 20.05
CA LYS A 270 -10.74 2.48 21.51
C LYS A 270 -9.30 2.61 22.01
N ARG A 271 -8.33 2.08 21.27
CA ARG A 271 -6.95 1.85 21.76
C ARG A 271 -5.86 2.55 20.95
N GLY A 272 -6.17 3.05 19.75
CA GLY A 272 -5.17 3.65 18.83
C GLY A 272 -4.36 4.79 19.45
N ARG A 273 -4.99 5.66 20.26
CA ARG A 273 -4.28 6.72 21.00
C ARG A 273 -3.28 6.16 22.02
N LYS A 274 -3.63 5.08 22.73
CA LYS A 274 -2.72 4.41 23.68
C LYS A 274 -1.59 3.69 22.94
N CYS A 275 -1.88 3.00 21.84
CA CYS A 275 -0.88 2.37 20.98
C CYS A 275 0.14 3.38 20.44
N ALA A 276 -0.31 4.56 20.01
CA ALA A 276 0.58 5.62 19.55
C ALA A 276 1.53 6.11 20.67
N LYS A 277 1.03 6.26 21.91
CA LYS A 277 1.87 6.59 23.07
C LYS A 277 2.90 5.50 23.36
N ILE A 278 2.49 4.23 23.34
CA ILE A 278 3.38 3.08 23.56
C ILE A 278 4.51 3.07 22.53
N ILE A 279 4.19 3.26 21.24
CA ILE A 279 5.20 3.34 20.17
C ILE A 279 6.17 4.49 20.40
N SER A 280 5.66 5.69 20.72
CA SER A 280 6.51 6.83 21.00
C SER A 280 7.47 6.55 22.15
N LEU A 281 6.98 5.99 23.26
CA LEU A 281 7.82 5.63 24.42
C LEU A 281 8.91 4.61 24.05
N ILE A 282 8.54 3.51 23.39
CA ILE A 282 9.49 2.49 22.94
C ILE A 282 10.54 3.10 22.01
N MET A 283 10.12 3.89 21.03
CA MET A 283 11.03 4.49 20.05
C MET A 283 11.81 5.68 20.61
N GLU A 284 11.41 6.22 21.75
CA GLU A 284 12.14 7.28 22.44
C GLU A 284 13.35 6.74 23.22
N SER A 285 13.21 5.56 23.84
CA SER A 285 14.23 4.93 24.66
C SER A 285 15.10 3.90 23.93
N ALA A 286 14.62 3.34 22.81
CA ALA A 286 15.31 2.26 22.11
C ALA A 286 16.66 2.67 21.51
N GLU A 287 17.62 1.76 21.58
CA GLU A 287 18.91 1.90 20.90
C GLU A 287 18.81 1.72 19.38
N THR A 288 19.85 2.15 18.66
CA THR A 288 19.89 2.11 17.18
C THR A 288 19.57 0.73 16.59
N PRO A 289 20.12 -0.41 17.06
CA PRO A 289 19.80 -1.72 16.50
C PRO A 289 18.31 -2.09 16.66
N LEU A 290 17.73 -1.79 17.82
CA LEU A 290 16.32 -2.05 18.09
C LEU A 290 15.41 -1.14 17.26
N LEU A 291 15.74 0.16 17.16
CA LEU A 291 15.00 1.11 16.32
C LEU A 291 14.88 0.64 14.86
N LYS A 292 15.93 0.04 14.29
CA LYS A 292 15.88 -0.56 12.94
C LYS A 292 14.81 -1.67 12.85
N LYS A 293 14.76 -2.56 13.85
CA LYS A 293 13.75 -3.62 13.95
C LYS A 293 12.34 -3.04 14.15
N CYS A 294 12.19 -1.97 14.94
CA CYS A 294 10.93 -1.27 15.14
C CYS A 294 10.37 -0.71 13.83
N TYR A 295 11.18 0.04 13.06
CA TYR A 295 10.77 0.54 11.74
C TYR A 295 10.43 -0.61 10.77
N GLY A 296 11.20 -1.70 10.80
CA GLY A 296 10.92 -2.91 10.03
C GLY A 296 9.58 -3.57 10.39
N SER A 297 9.15 -3.46 11.64
CA SER A 297 7.88 -4.01 12.14
C SER A 297 6.67 -3.14 11.77
N LEU A 298 6.87 -1.81 11.72
CA LEU A 298 5.81 -0.85 11.43
C LEU A 298 5.59 -0.62 9.93
N LYS A 299 6.59 -0.87 9.07
CA LYS A 299 6.55 -0.51 7.63
C LYS A 299 5.42 -1.17 6.83
N THR A 300 4.90 -2.30 7.29
CA THR A 300 3.82 -3.05 6.60
C THR A 300 2.44 -2.41 6.83
N TYR A 301 2.34 -1.45 7.75
CA TYR A 301 1.08 -0.92 8.25
C TYR A 301 0.99 0.60 8.12
N ARG A 302 -0.21 1.13 7.90
CA ARG A 302 -0.43 2.54 7.55
C ARG A 302 -1.06 3.39 8.66
N ARG A 303 -1.83 2.79 9.57
CA ARG A 303 -2.67 3.54 10.53
C ARG A 303 -1.98 3.85 11.83
N LEU A 304 -0.96 3.08 12.18
CA LEU A 304 -0.19 3.26 13.40
C LEU A 304 1.24 3.70 13.03
N ALA A 305 1.51 5.00 13.19
CA ALA A 305 2.76 5.62 12.78
C ALA A 305 3.48 6.28 13.98
N PRO A 306 4.82 6.30 13.99
CA PRO A 306 5.59 7.13 14.92
C PRO A 306 5.26 8.62 14.70
N SER A 307 5.44 9.44 15.74
CA SER A 307 5.24 10.89 15.60
C SER A 307 6.23 11.49 14.60
N LEU A 308 5.82 12.55 13.90
CA LEU A 308 6.69 13.24 12.95
C LEU A 308 7.99 13.73 13.63
N THR A 309 7.91 14.21 14.87
CA THR A 309 9.07 14.63 15.67
C THR A 309 10.09 13.51 15.85
N LEU A 310 9.65 12.28 16.13
CA LEU A 310 10.56 11.13 16.26
C LEU A 310 11.16 10.74 14.91
N ILE A 311 10.35 10.72 13.85
CA ILE A 311 10.83 10.47 12.50
C ILE A 311 11.93 11.48 12.14
N LYS A 312 11.69 12.78 12.35
CA LYS A 312 12.67 13.86 12.12
C LYS A 312 13.97 13.61 12.87
N ARG A 313 13.89 13.29 14.16
CA ARG A 313 15.05 13.00 15.01
C ARG A 313 15.84 11.81 14.50
N HIS A 314 15.16 10.71 14.15
CA HIS A 314 15.83 9.49 13.67
C HIS A 314 16.37 9.62 12.25
N LEU A 315 15.73 10.42 11.39
CA LEU A 315 16.17 10.69 10.02
C LEU A 315 17.50 11.46 9.98
N LYS A 316 17.78 12.30 10.99
CA LYS A 316 19.09 12.97 11.19
C LYS A 316 20.22 11.99 11.55
N SER A 317 19.90 10.81 12.08
CA SER A 317 20.89 9.78 12.39
C SER A 317 21.24 8.99 11.14
N ARG A 318 22.49 9.12 10.66
CA ARG A 318 22.99 8.37 9.49
C ARG A 318 22.86 6.86 9.66
N ALA A 319 22.98 6.35 10.88
CA ALA A 319 22.85 4.92 11.17
C ALA A 319 21.41 4.39 11.02
N LEU A 320 20.40 5.26 11.19
CA LEU A 320 18.98 4.91 11.12
C LEU A 320 18.32 5.33 9.80
N GLN A 321 18.87 6.33 9.11
CA GLN A 321 18.27 6.97 7.94
C GLN A 321 17.73 5.96 6.90
N SER A 322 18.50 4.92 6.55
CA SER A 322 18.05 3.91 5.58
C SER A 322 16.79 3.14 6.04
N SER A 323 16.70 2.79 7.33
CA SER A 323 15.53 2.12 7.90
C SER A 323 14.32 3.05 7.99
N VAL A 324 14.54 4.31 8.36
CA VAL A 324 13.48 5.34 8.40
C VAL A 324 12.93 5.60 7.00
N LEU A 325 13.79 5.75 5.98
CA LEU A 325 13.38 5.95 4.59
C LEU A 325 12.61 4.74 4.06
N SER A 326 13.07 3.52 4.35
CA SER A 326 12.37 2.30 3.92
C SER A 326 10.96 2.21 4.53
N TYR A 327 10.78 2.70 5.76
CA TYR A 327 9.47 2.87 6.37
C TYR A 327 8.65 3.96 5.65
N LEU A 328 9.22 5.14 5.44
CA LEU A 328 8.53 6.29 4.83
C LEU A 328 8.06 6.03 3.39
N VAL A 329 8.78 5.23 2.62
CA VAL A 329 8.39 4.82 1.24
C VAL A 329 7.05 4.08 1.23
N LEU A 330 6.77 3.30 2.30
CA LEU A 330 5.55 2.50 2.42
C LEU A 330 4.44 3.24 3.20
N SER A 331 4.84 4.06 4.17
CA SER A 331 3.95 4.78 5.09
C SER A 331 4.35 6.25 5.23
N PRO A 332 4.21 7.05 4.15
CA PRO A 332 4.53 8.47 4.19
C PRO A 332 3.60 9.23 5.15
N PRO A 333 4.09 10.24 5.89
CA PRO A 333 3.25 11.07 6.73
C PRO A 333 2.25 11.86 5.88
N LEU A 334 1.01 11.93 6.35
CA LEU A 334 -0.07 12.64 5.67
C LEU A 334 0.05 14.16 5.78
N THR A 335 0.71 14.65 6.82
CA THR A 335 0.89 16.07 7.13
C THR A 335 2.33 16.26 7.56
N VAL A 336 2.99 17.26 7.01
CA VAL A 336 4.40 17.55 7.29
C VAL A 336 4.60 19.03 7.59
N ASP A 337 5.80 19.38 8.06
CA ASP A 337 6.24 20.75 8.23
C ASP A 337 7.42 21.05 7.28
N SER A 338 7.72 22.33 7.08
CA SER A 338 8.79 22.80 6.18
C SER A 338 10.14 22.17 6.52
N THR A 339 10.46 22.04 7.80
CA THR A 339 11.70 21.42 8.28
C THR A 339 11.81 19.96 7.83
N PHE A 340 10.71 19.20 7.85
CA PHE A 340 10.71 17.83 7.33
C PHE A 340 10.94 17.78 5.83
N LEU A 341 10.32 18.69 5.06
CA LEU A 341 10.51 18.79 3.61
C LEU A 341 11.96 19.14 3.25
N GLU A 342 12.58 20.10 3.93
CA GLU A 342 13.99 20.47 3.75
C GLU A 342 14.95 19.29 4.02
N MET A 343 14.68 18.51 5.07
CA MET A 343 15.47 17.30 5.37
C MET A 343 15.30 16.27 4.27
N LEU A 344 14.08 16.05 3.78
CA LEU A 344 13.84 15.11 2.68
C LEU A 344 14.47 15.58 1.38
N LEU A 345 14.43 16.87 1.04
CA LEU A 345 15.11 17.44 -0.12
C LEU A 345 16.63 17.22 -0.06
N THR A 346 17.21 17.45 1.12
CA THR A 346 18.64 17.18 1.36
C THR A 346 18.98 15.70 1.12
N ILE A 347 18.15 14.80 1.62
CA ILE A 347 18.35 13.35 1.48
C ILE A 347 18.12 12.90 0.03
N ALA A 348 17.07 13.39 -0.62
CA ALA A 348 16.68 13.11 -2.00
C ALA A 348 17.80 13.40 -3.00
N ASN A 349 18.71 14.32 -2.67
CA ASN A 349 19.87 14.64 -3.49
C ASN A 349 20.91 13.49 -3.56
N SER A 350 20.81 12.51 -2.66
CA SER A 350 21.75 11.39 -2.57
C SER A 350 21.08 10.01 -2.50
N ASP A 351 19.78 9.94 -2.15
CA ASP A 351 19.03 8.70 -2.02
C ASP A 351 17.67 8.82 -2.74
N ALA A 352 17.46 7.99 -3.76
CA ALA A 352 16.23 7.96 -4.57
C ALA A 352 14.95 7.75 -3.74
N ARG A 353 15.05 7.06 -2.59
CA ARG A 353 13.90 6.87 -1.69
C ARG A 353 13.41 8.20 -1.11
N GLY A 354 14.33 9.15 -0.88
CA GLY A 354 13.97 10.51 -0.45
C GLY A 354 13.08 11.21 -1.48
N SER A 355 13.44 11.14 -2.77
CA SER A 355 12.62 11.68 -3.86
C SER A 355 11.25 11.01 -3.94
N TYR A 356 11.21 9.68 -3.85
CA TYR A 356 9.94 8.94 -3.88
C TYR A 356 9.00 9.35 -2.73
N VAL A 357 9.53 9.52 -1.52
CA VAL A 357 8.75 10.01 -0.37
C VAL A 357 8.25 11.43 -0.61
N LEU A 358 9.07 12.33 -1.18
CA LEU A 358 8.63 13.66 -1.57
C LEU A 358 7.51 13.63 -2.60
N PHE A 359 7.59 12.76 -3.63
CA PHE A 359 6.53 12.61 -4.62
C PHE A 359 5.22 12.22 -3.95
N GLN A 360 5.23 11.28 -3.01
CA GLN A 360 4.02 10.86 -2.30
C GLN A 360 3.43 11.97 -1.43
N ILE A 361 4.27 12.67 -0.68
CA ILE A 361 3.83 13.73 0.25
C ILE A 361 3.27 14.93 -0.52
N ALA A 362 3.92 15.33 -1.63
CA ALA A 362 3.50 16.43 -2.49
C ALA A 362 2.22 16.12 -3.30
N GLN A 363 1.69 14.89 -3.24
CA GLN A 363 0.37 14.61 -3.82
C GLN A 363 -0.76 15.39 -3.14
N LYS A 364 -0.54 15.85 -1.90
CA LYS A 364 -1.45 16.75 -1.19
C LYS A 364 -1.10 18.20 -1.47
N GLU A 365 -2.12 19.00 -1.73
CA GLU A 365 -1.96 20.40 -2.13
C GLU A 365 -1.27 21.21 -1.02
N GLU A 366 -1.63 21.02 0.25
CA GLU A 366 -1.05 21.78 1.37
C GLU A 366 0.46 21.51 1.52
N ASN A 367 0.90 20.28 1.28
CA ASN A 367 2.33 19.94 1.34
C ASN A 367 3.07 20.45 0.10
N ALA A 368 2.41 20.49 -1.07
CA ALA A 368 2.99 21.06 -2.29
C ALA A 368 3.08 22.58 -2.21
N GLU A 369 2.11 23.24 -1.58
CA GLU A 369 2.14 24.66 -1.23
C GLU A 369 3.39 24.96 -0.39
N MET A 370 3.65 24.20 0.68
CA MET A 370 4.87 24.38 1.48
C MET A 370 6.18 24.23 0.68
N LEU A 371 6.20 23.43 -0.40
CA LEU A 371 7.36 23.31 -1.30
C LEU A 371 7.54 24.52 -2.23
N VAL A 372 6.51 25.36 -2.38
CA VAL A 372 6.44 26.51 -3.31
C VAL A 372 6.43 27.84 -2.56
N GLU A 373 5.84 27.91 -1.36
CA GLU A 373 5.65 29.12 -0.55
C GLU A 373 6.96 29.84 -0.24
N ASP A 374 8.04 29.10 -0.08
CA ASP A 374 9.37 29.68 0.02
C ASP A 374 9.92 29.96 -1.38
N ALA A 375 9.35 30.99 -2.02
CA ALA A 375 9.64 31.34 -3.42
C ALA A 375 11.12 31.71 -3.65
N GLU A 376 11.83 32.15 -2.61
CA GLU A 376 13.29 32.32 -2.65
C GLU A 376 14.04 30.97 -2.58
N ASN A 377 13.42 29.94 -1.97
CA ASN A 377 13.92 28.57 -1.81
C ASN A 377 13.30 27.50 -2.72
N LEU A 378 12.66 27.87 -3.86
CA LEU A 378 12.54 26.97 -5.02
C LEU A 378 13.93 26.57 -5.62
N GLY A 379 15.01 26.78 -4.86
CA GLY A 379 16.33 26.23 -5.09
C GLY A 379 16.34 24.71 -5.29
N TRP A 380 15.31 23.97 -4.85
CA TRP A 380 15.19 22.56 -5.20
C TRP A 380 15.01 22.31 -6.71
N LEU A 381 14.49 23.28 -7.48
CA LEU A 381 14.46 23.20 -8.95
C LEU A 381 15.87 23.24 -9.57
N LYS A 382 16.88 23.74 -8.84
CA LYS A 382 18.29 23.70 -9.24
C LYS A 382 18.95 22.38 -8.87
N MET A 383 18.36 21.61 -7.97
CA MET A 383 18.90 20.34 -7.52
C MET A 383 18.67 19.25 -8.57
N SER A 384 19.46 18.19 -8.51
CA SER A 384 19.29 16.97 -9.31
C SER A 384 18.91 15.84 -8.35
N LEU A 385 17.63 15.66 -8.05
CA LEU A 385 17.16 14.88 -6.89
C LEU A 385 16.63 13.47 -7.22
N PRO A 386 17.38 12.37 -7.08
CA PRO A 386 18.84 12.27 -7.17
C PRO A 386 19.32 12.44 -8.62
N THR A 387 18.40 12.55 -9.57
CA THR A 387 18.66 12.84 -10.97
C THR A 387 17.86 14.05 -11.43
N ALA A 388 18.23 14.65 -12.56
CA ALA A 388 17.43 15.73 -13.15
C ALA A 388 16.01 15.28 -13.54
N GLU A 389 15.86 14.00 -13.92
CA GLU A 389 14.56 13.41 -14.23
C GLU A 389 13.67 13.35 -12.99
N ASP A 390 14.23 13.01 -11.85
CA ASP A 390 13.49 12.93 -10.60
C ASP A 390 13.13 14.33 -10.04
N THR A 391 13.97 15.35 -10.26
CA THR A 391 13.57 16.76 -10.04
C THR A 391 12.37 17.12 -10.92
N LEU A 392 12.38 16.71 -12.19
CA LEU A 392 11.26 16.93 -13.11
C LEU A 392 10.00 16.19 -12.67
N LYS A 393 10.12 14.96 -12.13
CA LYS A 393 9.00 14.20 -11.54
C LYS A 393 8.40 14.91 -10.32
N LEU A 394 9.23 15.43 -9.41
CA LEU A 394 8.72 16.22 -8.26
C LEU A 394 7.95 17.45 -8.76
N LEU A 395 8.52 18.16 -9.73
CA LEU A 395 7.86 19.30 -10.34
C LEU A 395 6.53 18.92 -10.99
N LEU A 396 6.45 17.78 -11.68
CA LEU A 396 5.20 17.27 -12.24
C LEU A 396 4.14 16.99 -11.17
N VAL A 397 4.52 16.40 -10.03
CA VAL A 397 3.60 16.17 -8.92
C VAL A 397 3.08 17.51 -8.39
N VAL A 398 3.95 18.49 -8.17
CA VAL A 398 3.52 19.84 -7.75
C VAL A 398 2.60 20.47 -8.81
N PHE A 399 2.91 20.31 -10.09
CA PHE A 399 2.14 20.87 -11.22
C PHE A 399 0.74 20.27 -11.38
N GLN A 400 0.43 19.15 -10.72
CA GLN A 400 -0.92 18.60 -10.75
C GLN A 400 -1.92 19.57 -10.08
N HIS A 401 -1.45 20.33 -9.08
CA HIS A 401 -2.21 21.32 -8.33
C HIS A 401 -2.34 22.60 -9.15
N LYS A 402 -3.56 22.89 -9.64
CA LYS A 402 -3.81 23.99 -10.59
C LYS A 402 -3.41 25.34 -10.03
N ASN A 403 -3.66 25.57 -8.74
CA ASN A 403 -3.41 26.84 -8.07
C ASN A 403 -1.92 27.18 -7.94
N LEU A 404 -1.02 26.18 -8.03
CA LEU A 404 0.42 26.37 -7.88
C LEU A 404 1.16 26.60 -9.20
N ARG A 405 0.51 26.34 -10.34
CA ARG A 405 1.18 26.34 -11.66
C ARG A 405 1.77 27.69 -12.00
N ASP A 406 1.00 28.77 -11.83
CA ASP A 406 1.48 30.11 -12.16
C ASP A 406 2.59 30.52 -11.19
N SER A 407 2.43 30.30 -9.87
CA SER A 407 3.47 30.59 -8.88
C SER A 407 4.80 29.92 -9.22
N VAL A 408 4.76 28.63 -9.59
CA VAL A 408 5.96 27.88 -9.99
C VAL A 408 6.52 28.38 -11.32
N ALA A 409 5.67 28.64 -12.31
CA ALA A 409 6.09 29.03 -13.65
C ALA A 409 6.78 30.40 -13.71
N HIS A 410 6.43 31.32 -12.81
CA HIS A 410 7.02 32.67 -12.75
C HIS A 410 8.38 32.72 -12.03
N THR A 411 8.90 31.56 -11.62
CA THR A 411 10.18 31.46 -10.92
C THR A 411 11.34 31.36 -11.91
N PRO A 412 12.49 31.98 -11.64
CA PRO A 412 13.62 32.06 -12.57
C PRO A 412 14.34 30.71 -12.79
N HIS A 413 13.85 29.63 -12.18
CA HIS A 413 14.43 28.29 -12.26
C HIS A 413 13.56 27.32 -13.02
N PHE A 414 12.27 27.64 -13.21
CA PHE A 414 11.33 26.79 -13.93
C PHE A 414 11.77 26.55 -15.38
N LEU A 415 11.88 27.60 -16.19
CA LEU A 415 12.27 27.47 -17.60
C LEU A 415 13.68 26.91 -17.76
N ARG A 416 14.59 27.23 -16.83
CA ARG A 416 15.97 26.71 -16.84
C ARG A 416 16.02 25.21 -16.58
N LEU A 417 15.21 24.69 -15.65
CA LEU A 417 15.09 23.25 -15.41
C LEU A 417 14.53 22.54 -16.65
N LEU A 418 13.45 23.06 -17.23
CA LEU A 418 12.85 22.49 -18.43
C LEU A 418 13.84 22.51 -19.62
N LEU A 419 14.64 23.56 -19.75
CA LEU A 419 15.70 23.65 -20.76
C LEU A 419 16.77 22.59 -20.52
N ALA A 420 17.23 22.45 -19.28
CA ALA A 420 18.24 21.46 -18.91
C ALA A 420 17.76 20.03 -19.18
N ALA A 421 16.49 19.72 -18.85
CA ALA A 421 15.86 18.45 -19.15
C ALA A 421 15.79 18.19 -20.66
N SER A 422 15.40 19.21 -21.44
CA SER A 422 15.30 19.12 -22.90
C SER A 422 16.66 18.96 -23.58
N LYS A 423 17.71 19.66 -23.12
CA LYS A 423 19.06 19.55 -23.69
C LYS A 423 19.68 18.16 -23.53
N LYS A 424 19.47 17.53 -22.38
CA LYS A 424 20.16 16.28 -22.01
C LYS A 424 19.41 15.02 -22.42
N THR A 425 18.10 15.10 -22.61
CA THR A 425 17.29 13.90 -22.87
C THR A 425 17.50 13.33 -24.27
N LYS A 426 17.48 12.00 -24.39
CA LYS A 426 17.26 11.27 -25.65
C LYS A 426 15.86 10.63 -25.72
N ASP A 427 15.10 10.75 -24.63
CA ASP A 427 13.78 10.18 -24.47
C ASP A 427 12.70 11.19 -24.87
N ALA A 428 11.84 10.80 -25.82
CA ALA A 428 10.69 11.57 -26.27
C ALA A 428 9.67 11.83 -25.14
N GLY A 429 9.60 10.95 -24.13
CA GLY A 429 8.75 11.10 -22.96
C GLY A 429 9.05 12.38 -22.18
N VAL A 430 10.34 12.72 -22.01
CA VAL A 430 10.76 13.95 -21.33
C VAL A 430 10.28 15.20 -22.08
N LEU A 431 10.40 15.23 -23.41
CA LEU A 431 9.90 16.36 -24.22
C LEU A 431 8.37 16.47 -24.17
N THR A 432 7.68 15.33 -24.11
CA THR A 432 6.22 15.28 -23.95
C THR A 432 5.79 15.89 -22.60
N VAL A 433 6.52 15.56 -21.53
CA VAL A 433 6.32 16.13 -20.20
C VAL A 433 6.54 17.65 -20.22
N VAL A 434 7.67 18.12 -20.76
CA VAL A 434 8.01 19.55 -20.86
C VAL A 434 6.94 20.31 -21.64
N CYS A 435 6.53 19.79 -22.81
CA CYS A 435 5.45 20.37 -23.61
C CYS A 435 4.14 20.44 -22.81
N THR A 436 3.76 19.35 -22.14
CA THR A 436 2.51 19.30 -21.34
C THR A 436 2.49 20.33 -20.23
N MET A 437 3.63 20.55 -19.55
CA MET A 437 3.73 21.55 -18.49
C MET A 437 3.61 22.97 -19.04
N LEU A 438 4.36 23.29 -20.10
CA LEU A 438 4.31 24.61 -20.73
C LEU A 438 2.91 24.95 -21.25
N ARG A 439 2.20 23.98 -21.83
CA ARG A 439 0.81 24.18 -22.29
C ARG A 439 -0.20 24.44 -21.17
N ARG A 440 0.17 24.24 -19.91
CA ARG A 440 -0.66 24.47 -18.72
C ARG A 440 -0.31 25.76 -17.97
N VAL A 441 0.68 26.50 -18.46
CA VAL A 441 1.12 27.78 -17.88
C VAL A 441 0.42 28.93 -18.61
N THR A 442 0.06 29.97 -17.86
CA THR A 442 -0.37 31.23 -18.44
C THR A 442 0.84 31.98 -18.98
N PHE A 443 0.94 32.12 -20.30
CA PHE A 443 2.05 32.86 -20.91
C PHE A 443 1.82 34.37 -20.81
N ASP A 444 2.69 35.04 -20.05
CA ASP A 444 2.74 36.49 -19.97
C ASP A 444 3.99 37.04 -20.69
N ARG A 445 4.16 38.37 -20.65
CA ARG A 445 5.33 39.03 -21.25
C ARG A 445 6.64 38.63 -20.57
N LYS A 446 6.62 38.34 -19.27
CA LYS A 446 7.81 37.98 -18.49
C LYS A 446 8.34 36.61 -18.90
N ILE A 447 7.48 35.59 -18.90
CA ILE A 447 7.81 34.22 -19.33
C ILE A 447 8.26 34.23 -20.80
N SER A 448 7.58 34.98 -21.66
CA SER A 448 7.96 35.10 -23.08
C SER A 448 9.34 35.73 -23.27
N ALA A 449 9.66 36.77 -22.51
CA ALA A 449 10.98 37.40 -22.54
C ALA A 449 12.08 36.44 -22.03
N GLU A 450 11.83 35.73 -20.93
CA GLU A 450 12.78 34.77 -20.37
C GLU A 450 13.02 33.59 -21.32
N MET A 451 11.96 33.02 -21.93
CA MET A 451 12.09 31.96 -22.93
C MET A 451 13.00 32.37 -24.10
N LYS A 452 12.86 33.61 -24.56
CA LYS A 452 13.70 34.17 -25.63
C LYS A 452 15.14 34.36 -25.15
N GLU A 453 15.33 34.95 -23.98
CA GLU A 453 16.65 35.22 -23.39
C GLU A 453 17.48 33.93 -23.26
N ILE A 454 16.86 32.84 -22.78
CA ILE A 454 17.58 31.58 -22.56
C ILE A 454 17.64 30.68 -23.81
N GLY A 455 17.09 31.13 -24.95
CA GLY A 455 17.02 30.35 -26.20
C GLY A 455 16.24 29.04 -26.04
N PHE A 456 15.14 29.08 -25.29
CA PHE A 456 14.39 27.87 -24.92
C PHE A 456 13.80 27.18 -26.15
N LEU A 457 13.09 27.93 -26.98
CA LEU A 457 12.32 27.39 -28.10
C LEU A 457 13.21 26.80 -29.20
N ALA A 458 14.24 27.53 -29.64
CA ALA A 458 15.26 27.00 -30.56
C ALA A 458 15.81 25.65 -30.08
N THR A 459 16.21 25.58 -28.79
CA THR A 459 16.75 24.35 -28.22
C THR A 459 15.71 23.23 -28.19
N PHE A 460 14.50 23.52 -27.71
CA PHE A 460 13.43 22.53 -27.57
C PHE A 460 13.01 21.97 -28.94
N PHE A 461 12.78 22.84 -29.92
CA PHE A 461 12.36 22.44 -31.26
C PHE A 461 13.44 21.68 -32.00
N SER A 462 14.71 22.14 -31.96
CA SER A 462 15.83 21.37 -32.52
C SER A 462 15.86 19.96 -31.92
N ARG A 463 15.78 19.84 -30.59
CA ARG A 463 15.79 18.53 -29.95
C ARG A 463 14.60 17.65 -30.32
N ALA A 464 13.40 18.22 -30.36
CA ALA A 464 12.17 17.51 -30.72
C ALA A 464 12.21 16.96 -32.14
N LEU A 465 12.89 17.65 -33.05
CA LEU A 465 13.06 17.24 -34.45
C LEU A 465 14.22 16.26 -34.64
N ASP A 466 15.26 16.33 -33.80
CA ASP A 466 16.39 15.39 -33.82
C ASP A 466 16.00 13.99 -33.31
N ILE A 467 15.06 13.92 -32.35
CA ILE A 467 14.52 12.65 -31.88
C ILE A 467 13.53 12.16 -32.93
N THR A 468 13.92 11.17 -33.72
CA THR A 468 13.15 10.63 -34.86
C THR A 468 11.83 9.95 -34.49
N GLU A 469 11.47 9.94 -33.20
CA GLU A 469 10.21 9.41 -32.71
C GLU A 469 9.06 10.40 -32.92
N ASN A 470 7.95 9.91 -33.47
CA ASN A 470 6.74 10.71 -33.70
C ASN A 470 6.23 11.43 -32.44
N MET A 471 6.45 10.88 -31.24
CA MET A 471 6.03 11.51 -29.98
C MET A 471 6.80 12.81 -29.69
N ALA A 472 8.11 12.84 -29.95
CA ALA A 472 8.93 14.02 -29.74
C ALA A 472 8.54 15.12 -30.73
N VAL A 473 8.44 14.78 -32.02
CA VAL A 473 8.03 15.70 -33.08
C VAL A 473 6.62 16.25 -32.80
N HIS A 474 5.67 15.38 -32.43
CA HIS A 474 4.31 15.80 -32.07
C HIS A 474 4.30 16.78 -30.89
N SER A 475 5.14 16.56 -29.88
CA SER A 475 5.29 17.47 -28.74
C SER A 475 5.82 18.84 -29.18
N GLY A 476 6.77 18.87 -30.13
CA GLY A 476 7.23 20.10 -30.80
C GLY A 476 6.10 20.85 -31.48
N LEU A 477 5.31 20.16 -32.31
CA LEU A 477 4.18 20.75 -33.03
C LEU A 477 3.11 21.30 -32.07
N LEU A 478 2.75 20.56 -31.02
CA LEU A 478 1.74 21.00 -30.04
C LEU A 478 2.18 22.21 -29.22
N LEU A 479 3.47 22.30 -28.87
CA LEU A 479 4.00 23.46 -28.17
C LEU A 479 3.98 24.69 -29.09
N ALA A 480 4.43 24.54 -30.33
CA ALA A 480 4.38 25.61 -31.32
C ALA A 480 2.94 26.11 -31.57
N ASP A 481 1.98 25.21 -31.72
CA ASP A 481 0.53 25.53 -31.86
C ASP A 481 0.00 26.31 -30.65
N THR A 482 0.42 25.94 -29.44
CA THR A 482 0.03 26.64 -28.22
C THR A 482 0.62 28.05 -28.19
N LEU A 483 1.89 28.21 -28.52
CA LEU A 483 2.59 29.50 -28.52
C LEU A 483 2.12 30.42 -29.66
N ALA A 484 1.75 29.87 -30.82
CA ALA A 484 1.22 30.62 -31.95
C ALA A 484 -0.15 31.27 -31.66
N ARG A 485 -0.85 30.84 -30.59
CA ARG A 485 -2.04 31.53 -30.10
C ARG A 485 -1.73 32.67 -29.14
N VAL A 486 -0.53 32.68 -28.55
CA VAL A 486 -0.07 33.71 -27.62
C VAL A 486 0.56 34.88 -28.37
N GLY A 487 1.42 34.60 -29.35
CA GLY A 487 2.13 35.64 -30.09
C GLY A 487 3.24 35.10 -30.99
N PHE A 488 3.85 36.01 -31.74
CA PHE A 488 4.95 35.66 -32.63
C PHE A 488 6.26 35.44 -31.86
N PHE A 489 6.89 34.28 -32.07
CA PHE A 489 8.26 33.99 -31.64
C PHE A 489 9.16 33.87 -32.86
N SER A 490 10.38 34.43 -32.79
CA SER A 490 11.35 34.38 -33.91
C SER A 490 11.71 32.95 -34.30
N ASP A 491 11.73 32.04 -33.33
CA ASP A 491 12.02 30.61 -33.49
C ASP A 491 10.99 29.90 -34.40
N PHE A 492 9.81 30.48 -34.62
CA PHE A 492 8.84 29.96 -35.58
C PHE A 492 9.39 29.97 -37.01
N LEU A 493 10.28 30.90 -37.34
CA LEU A 493 10.89 30.95 -38.67
C LEU A 493 11.84 29.79 -38.90
N GLU A 494 12.46 29.27 -37.84
CA GLU A 494 13.40 28.14 -37.90
C GLU A 494 12.66 26.81 -37.99
N ILE A 495 11.53 26.66 -37.28
CA ILE A 495 10.74 25.41 -37.31
C ILE A 495 9.82 25.31 -38.53
N ALA A 496 9.39 26.43 -39.11
CA ALA A 496 8.42 26.45 -40.21
C ALA A 496 8.78 25.55 -41.41
N PRO A 497 10.03 25.51 -41.92
CA PRO A 497 10.41 24.60 -42.99
C PRO A 497 10.17 23.13 -42.63
N LYS A 498 10.50 22.73 -41.40
CA LYS A 498 10.28 21.35 -40.96
C LYS A 498 8.80 21.02 -40.78
N VAL A 499 8.00 21.98 -40.34
CA VAL A 499 6.53 21.84 -40.31
C VAL A 499 5.98 21.60 -41.71
N CYS A 500 6.45 22.34 -42.73
CA CYS A 500 6.06 22.13 -44.12
C CYS A 500 6.43 20.73 -44.61
N GLU A 501 7.66 20.28 -44.34
CA GLU A 501 8.13 18.93 -44.70
C GLU A 501 7.21 17.85 -44.10
N ILE A 502 6.94 17.92 -42.79
CA ILE A 502 6.08 16.94 -42.09
C ILE A 502 4.65 16.97 -42.63
N ALA A 503 4.12 18.15 -42.97
CA ALA A 503 2.79 18.29 -43.55
C ALA A 503 2.70 17.63 -44.94
N GLN A 504 3.78 17.71 -45.72
CA GLN A 504 3.85 17.22 -47.10
C GLN A 504 4.19 15.72 -47.20
N ASP A 505 4.89 15.16 -46.21
CA ASP A 505 5.32 13.75 -46.17
C ASP A 505 4.16 12.74 -46.14
N GLY A 506 2.97 13.16 -45.70
CA GLY A 506 1.80 12.28 -45.65
C GLY A 506 1.83 11.25 -44.51
N GLY A 507 2.82 11.32 -43.62
CA GLY A 507 2.92 10.51 -42.41
C GLY A 507 1.83 10.79 -41.35
N PRO A 508 1.89 10.12 -40.18
CA PRO A 508 0.85 10.20 -39.15
C PRO A 508 0.69 11.60 -38.54
N LEU A 509 1.72 12.45 -38.62
CA LEU A 509 1.70 13.82 -38.11
C LEU A 509 1.33 14.88 -39.15
N SER A 510 1.12 14.48 -40.41
CA SER A 510 0.88 15.40 -41.53
C SER A 510 -0.29 16.36 -41.30
N ASN A 511 -1.41 15.86 -40.76
CA ASN A 511 -2.59 16.70 -40.49
C ASN A 511 -2.32 17.73 -39.38
N VAL A 512 -1.58 17.34 -38.33
CA VAL A 512 -1.24 18.23 -37.21
C VAL A 512 -0.28 19.31 -37.69
N ALA A 513 0.74 18.93 -38.47
CA ALA A 513 1.69 19.88 -39.06
C ALA A 513 1.02 20.83 -40.06
N ALA A 514 0.11 20.32 -40.90
CA ALA A 514 -0.67 21.15 -41.82
C ALA A 514 -1.51 22.17 -41.05
N GLN A 515 -2.17 21.77 -39.96
CA GLN A 515 -2.93 22.70 -39.13
C GLN A 515 -2.03 23.76 -38.49
N LEU A 516 -0.90 23.36 -37.92
CA LEU A 516 0.09 24.29 -37.37
C LEU A 516 0.61 25.27 -38.42
N ALA A 517 0.86 24.82 -39.66
CA ALA A 517 1.29 25.72 -40.74
C ALA A 517 0.26 26.84 -40.98
N VAL A 518 -1.04 26.54 -40.92
CA VAL A 518 -2.09 27.57 -41.03
C VAL A 518 -2.09 28.51 -39.83
N ASP A 519 -1.91 27.98 -38.63
CA ASP A 519 -1.89 28.81 -37.42
C ASP A 519 -0.64 29.71 -37.36
N LEU A 520 0.49 29.27 -37.94
CA LEU A 520 1.68 30.10 -38.15
C LEU A 520 1.49 31.14 -39.26
N ALA A 521 0.64 30.87 -40.27
CA ALA A 521 0.42 31.77 -41.42
C ALA A 521 -0.22 33.12 -41.02
N VAL A 522 -0.82 33.21 -39.83
CA VAL A 522 -1.30 34.48 -39.25
C VAL A 522 -0.17 35.51 -39.10
N TYR A 523 1.09 35.06 -39.03
CA TYR A 523 2.25 35.94 -38.92
C TYR A 523 2.88 36.23 -40.30
N PRO A 524 3.02 37.51 -40.71
CA PRO A 524 3.53 37.87 -42.05
C PRO A 524 4.95 37.39 -42.37
N LYS A 525 5.78 37.13 -41.35
CA LYS A 525 7.11 36.55 -41.56
C LYS A 525 7.04 35.04 -41.81
N CYS A 526 6.16 34.33 -41.09
CA CYS A 526 5.96 32.90 -41.26
C CYS A 526 5.32 32.59 -42.62
N ILE A 527 4.29 33.33 -43.04
CA ILE A 527 3.61 33.08 -44.32
C ILE A 527 4.58 33.14 -45.52
N ARG A 528 5.56 34.06 -45.50
CA ARG A 528 6.62 34.13 -46.51
C ARG A 528 7.47 32.87 -46.55
N VAL A 529 7.82 32.33 -45.38
CA VAL A 529 8.55 31.05 -45.28
C VAL A 529 7.67 29.92 -45.81
N LEU A 530 6.41 29.82 -45.37
CA LEU A 530 5.49 28.76 -45.82
C LEU A 530 5.27 28.77 -47.35
N ARG A 531 5.18 29.95 -47.97
CA ARG A 531 5.11 30.10 -49.44
C ARG A 531 6.38 29.62 -50.11
N LYS A 532 7.54 30.02 -49.60
CA LYS A 532 8.86 29.58 -50.10
C LYS A 532 9.01 28.07 -50.05
N GLU A 533 8.46 27.43 -49.00
CA GLU A 533 8.47 25.97 -48.81
C GLU A 533 7.32 25.24 -49.54
N GLY A 534 6.61 25.93 -50.45
CA GLY A 534 5.65 25.32 -51.37
C GLY A 534 4.28 24.98 -50.77
N MET A 535 3.93 25.50 -49.59
CA MET A 535 2.66 25.19 -48.92
C MET A 535 1.43 25.64 -49.70
N GLU A 536 1.52 26.69 -50.50
CA GLU A 536 0.44 27.15 -51.38
C GLU A 536 0.04 26.07 -52.39
N SER A 537 1.04 25.45 -53.04
CA SER A 537 0.81 24.34 -53.97
C SER A 537 0.28 23.09 -53.26
N PHE A 538 0.78 22.81 -52.05
CA PHE A 538 0.29 21.71 -51.23
C PHE A 538 -1.20 21.87 -50.88
N PHE A 539 -1.60 23.02 -50.31
CA PHE A 539 -2.98 23.25 -49.90
C PHE A 539 -3.94 23.33 -51.09
N LYS A 540 -3.50 23.84 -52.25
CA LYS A 540 -4.30 23.79 -53.49
C LYS A 540 -4.68 22.35 -53.88
N ARG A 541 -3.76 21.39 -53.72
CA ARG A 541 -4.06 19.97 -53.94
C ARG A 541 -4.99 19.41 -52.87
N LYS A 542 -4.85 19.87 -51.62
CA LYS A 542 -5.65 19.41 -50.47
C LYS A 542 -7.06 20.01 -50.38
N LEU A 543 -7.43 20.98 -51.21
CA LEU A 543 -8.83 21.47 -51.32
C LEU A 543 -9.83 20.36 -51.67
N LYS A 544 -9.38 19.27 -52.32
CA LYS A 544 -10.19 18.10 -52.66
C LYS A 544 -10.20 17.02 -51.56
N ASP A 545 -9.29 17.10 -50.59
CA ASP A 545 -9.15 16.12 -49.50
C ASP A 545 -10.15 16.44 -48.38
N GLN A 546 -11.10 15.54 -48.10
CA GLN A 546 -12.14 15.83 -47.10
C GLN A 546 -11.59 16.14 -45.70
N LYS A 547 -10.44 15.58 -45.31
CA LYS A 547 -9.86 15.79 -43.98
C LYS A 547 -9.18 17.16 -43.88
N LEU A 548 -8.52 17.59 -44.95
CA LEU A 548 -7.70 18.82 -44.97
C LEU A 548 -8.36 20.00 -45.68
N LYS A 549 -9.52 19.83 -46.31
CA LYS A 549 -10.21 20.88 -47.07
C LYS A 549 -10.42 22.16 -46.25
N ARG A 550 -10.88 22.03 -45.01
CA ARG A 550 -11.12 23.19 -44.12
C ARG A 550 -9.83 23.92 -43.77
N THR A 551 -8.78 23.17 -43.42
CA THR A 551 -7.44 23.72 -43.14
C THR A 551 -6.89 24.43 -44.37
N ALA A 552 -7.03 23.84 -45.57
CA ALA A 552 -6.59 24.44 -46.82
C ALA A 552 -7.34 25.75 -47.15
N GLN A 553 -8.65 25.80 -46.94
CA GLN A 553 -9.45 27.01 -47.15
C GLN A 553 -8.98 28.15 -46.24
N LYS A 554 -8.82 27.88 -44.94
CA LYS A 554 -8.32 28.85 -43.95
C LYS A 554 -6.93 29.39 -44.34
N PHE A 555 -6.07 28.57 -44.94
CA PHE A 555 -4.76 29.03 -45.42
C PHE A 555 -4.87 30.06 -46.55
N PHE A 556 -5.79 29.87 -47.50
CA PHE A 556 -5.99 30.82 -48.60
C PHE A 556 -6.68 32.11 -48.14
N GLU A 557 -7.61 32.02 -47.19
CA GLU A 557 -8.21 33.21 -46.55
C GLU A 557 -7.10 34.12 -45.94
N LEU A 558 -6.15 33.53 -45.23
CA LEU A 558 -5.01 34.27 -44.66
C LEU A 558 -4.04 34.86 -45.71
N LEU A 559 -3.99 34.30 -46.92
CA LEU A 559 -3.18 34.83 -48.01
C LEU A 559 -3.84 36.06 -48.66
N GLU A 560 -5.17 36.05 -48.77
CA GLU A 560 -5.94 37.15 -49.36
C GLU A 560 -5.97 38.38 -48.43
N ASP A 561 -5.97 38.15 -47.10
CA ASP A 561 -6.01 39.22 -46.10
C ASP A 561 -4.62 39.79 -45.73
N GLY A 562 -3.53 39.21 -46.24
CA GLY A 562 -2.17 39.60 -45.90
C GLY A 562 -1.71 40.88 -46.61
N PRO A 563 -0.89 41.75 -45.98
CA PRO A 563 -0.26 42.87 -46.68
C PRO A 563 0.72 42.32 -47.74
N ASP A 564 0.53 42.76 -48.99
CA ASP A 564 1.34 42.42 -50.17
C ASP A 564 2.86 42.54 -49.93
#